data_AF-A0A9D8IMH8-F1
#
_entry.id   AF-A0A9D8IMH8-F1
#
_cell.length_a   1.000
_cell.length_b   1.000
_cell.length_c   1.000
_cell.angle_alpha   90.00
_cell.angle_beta   90.00
_cell.angle_gamma   90.00
#
_symmetry.space_group_name_H-M   'P 1'
#
loop_
_entity.id
_entity.type
_entity.pdbx_description
1 polymer ?
#
loop_
_entity_poly.entity_id
_entity_poly.type
_entity_poly.pdbx_seq_one_letter_code
_entity_poly.pdbx_strand_id
1 'polypeptide(L)'
;MGDDKVFEIGKHRAVLPGGLLYAPANHLWCAPAGHAGAWRFGFTSYALALMKDIYFLDWSLSAGMRVAQLGQIGHIETSKAESDLYSPMDGVVERFNDRALADPAIVNADGYGDGWLYEIAGDAEPARFVGAAAYLEHLHANWENTQRMIKGGMNRIVDEPSGDEEA
;
A
#
# COMPACT_ATOMS: atom_id res chain seq x y z
N MET A 1 0.17 23.04 6.30
CA MET A 1 -0.12 21.88 5.42
C MET A 1 0.82 22.01 4.22
N GLY A 2 1.54 20.95 3.84
CA GLY A 2 2.39 21.01 2.65
C GLY A 2 1.54 20.96 1.37
N ASP A 3 2.11 21.43 0.25
CA ASP A 3 1.44 21.32 -1.05
C ASP A 3 1.43 19.87 -1.53
N ASP A 4 0.32 19.48 -2.17
CA ASP A 4 0.19 18.19 -2.84
C ASP A 4 1.31 18.01 -3.88
N LYS A 5 1.79 16.77 -3.98
CA LYS A 5 2.78 16.34 -4.98
C LYS A 5 2.11 15.41 -5.98
N VAL A 6 2.72 15.27 -7.15
CA VAL A 6 2.23 14.38 -8.20
C VAL A 6 3.40 13.60 -8.76
N PHE A 7 3.23 12.29 -8.88
CA PHE A 7 4.16 11.40 -9.57
C PHE A 7 3.49 10.85 -10.84
N GLU A 8 4.21 10.89 -11.95
CA GLU A 8 3.68 10.47 -13.26
C GLU A 8 4.06 9.01 -13.56
N ILE A 9 3.05 8.16 -13.79
CA ILE A 9 3.19 6.73 -14.11
C ILE A 9 2.64 6.50 -15.52
N GLY A 10 3.43 6.90 -16.52
CA GLY A 10 3.00 6.84 -17.93
C GLY A 10 1.83 7.79 -18.19
N LYS A 11 0.61 7.24 -18.34
CA LYS A 11 -0.63 8.04 -18.50
C LYS A 11 -1.40 8.26 -17.19
N HIS A 12 -1.00 7.58 -16.11
CA HIS A 12 -1.66 7.69 -14.81
C HIS A 12 -0.91 8.72 -13.94
N ARG A 13 -1.69 9.47 -13.16
CA ARG A 13 -1.17 10.49 -12.23
C ARG A 13 -1.40 10.01 -10.81
N ALA A 14 -0.34 9.82 -10.04
CA ALA A 14 -0.41 9.52 -8.63
C ALA A 14 -0.35 10.82 -7.82
N VAL A 15 -1.48 11.23 -7.24
CA VAL A 15 -1.55 12.41 -6.36
C VAL A 15 -1.11 12.01 -4.95
N LEU A 16 -0.28 12.84 -4.33
CA LEU A 16 0.30 12.64 -2.99
C LEU A 16 -0.09 13.85 -2.11
N PRO A 17 -1.14 13.75 -1.30
CA PRO A 17 -1.58 14.84 -0.42
C PRO A 17 -0.48 15.38 0.50
N GLY A 18 -0.22 16.68 0.46
CA GLY A 18 0.89 17.29 1.21
C GLY A 18 0.67 17.39 2.73
N GLY A 19 -0.54 17.08 3.21
CA GLY A 19 -0.89 17.01 4.62
C GLY A 19 -0.66 15.66 5.30
N LEU A 20 -0.22 14.64 4.55
CA LEU A 20 0.00 13.28 5.05
C LEU A 20 1.48 12.96 5.20
N LEU A 21 1.74 11.92 6.01
CA LEU A 21 3.02 11.23 6.03
C LEU A 21 2.94 9.95 5.18
N TYR A 22 4.10 9.41 4.82
CA TYR A 22 4.22 8.25 3.95
C TYR A 22 5.24 7.27 4.47
N ALA A 23 4.95 5.98 4.37
CA ALA A 23 5.87 4.87 4.65
C ALA A 23 6.47 4.37 3.32
N PRO A 24 7.71 4.79 2.95
CA PRO A 24 8.23 4.54 1.62
C PRO A 24 8.36 3.05 1.28
N ALA A 25 8.76 2.23 2.26
CA ALA A 25 9.00 0.79 2.09
C ALA A 25 7.75 -0.02 1.70
N ASN A 26 6.56 0.43 2.11
CA ASN A 26 5.30 -0.28 1.89
C ASN A 26 4.34 0.51 0.96
N HIS A 27 4.74 1.70 0.53
CA HIS A 27 3.91 2.63 -0.25
C HIS A 27 2.53 2.93 0.38
N LEU A 28 2.52 3.07 1.71
CA LEU A 28 1.36 3.48 2.50
C LEU A 28 1.45 4.96 2.84
N TRP A 29 0.30 5.63 2.96
CA TRP A 29 0.20 6.91 3.67
C TRP A 29 -0.17 6.66 5.12
N CYS A 30 0.12 7.62 5.99
CA CYS A 30 -0.36 7.62 7.36
C CYS A 30 -0.77 9.00 7.90
N ALA A 31 -1.70 8.99 8.84
CA ALA A 31 -2.22 10.17 9.55
C ALA A 31 -2.51 9.84 11.02
N PRO A 32 -2.44 10.81 11.95
CA PRO A 32 -2.82 10.59 13.34
C PRO A 32 -4.28 10.10 13.47
N ALA A 33 -4.50 9.14 14.37
CA ALA A 33 -5.78 8.48 14.57
C ALA A 33 -6.33 8.76 15.99
N GLY A 34 -7.04 9.88 16.16
CA GLY A 34 -7.86 10.15 17.35
C GLY A 34 -7.11 10.43 18.67
N HIS A 35 -5.94 9.83 18.90
CA HIS A 35 -5.09 10.05 20.07
C HIS A 35 -3.59 9.91 19.76
N ALA A 36 -2.77 10.29 20.74
CA ALA A 36 -1.32 10.21 20.63
C ALA A 36 -0.86 8.75 20.42
N GLY A 37 0.10 8.57 19.51
CA GLY A 37 0.69 7.27 19.20
C GLY A 37 -0.15 6.37 18.28
N ALA A 38 -1.40 6.74 17.97
CA ALA A 38 -2.23 6.02 17.02
C ALA A 38 -2.13 6.61 15.61
N TRP A 39 -1.97 5.73 14.63
CA TRP A 39 -1.81 6.08 13.23
C TRP A 39 -2.74 5.25 12.35
N ARG A 40 -3.42 5.94 11.44
CA ARG A 40 -4.20 5.33 10.36
C ARG A 40 -3.31 5.15 9.14
N PHE A 41 -3.48 4.03 8.45
CA PHE A 41 -2.76 3.71 7.23
C PHE A 41 -3.72 3.43 6.07
N GLY A 42 -3.26 3.72 4.86
CA GLY A 42 -3.92 3.34 3.61
C GLY A 42 -2.96 3.31 2.44
N PHE A 43 -3.37 2.74 1.31
CA PHE A 43 -2.52 2.71 0.11
C PHE A 43 -2.38 4.10 -0.50
N THR A 44 -1.18 4.40 -0.98
CA THR A 44 -0.96 5.58 -1.81
C THR A 44 -1.59 5.40 -3.19
N SER A 45 -1.93 6.52 -3.85
CA SER A 45 -2.35 6.50 -5.25
C SER A 45 -1.27 5.89 -6.16
N TYR A 46 0.02 6.02 -5.79
CA TYR A 46 1.12 5.33 -6.45
C TYR A 46 0.96 3.81 -6.37
N ALA A 47 0.76 3.25 -5.16
CA ALA A 47 0.59 1.82 -4.97
C ALA A 47 -0.61 1.28 -5.76
N LEU A 48 -1.77 1.95 -5.67
CA LEU A 48 -2.99 1.53 -6.38
C LEU A 48 -2.81 1.54 -7.90
N ALA A 49 -2.12 2.55 -8.44
CA ALA A 49 -1.83 2.63 -9.87
C ALA A 49 -0.91 1.50 -10.36
N LEU A 50 0.00 1.01 -9.51
CA LEU A 50 0.85 -0.14 -9.82
C LEU A 50 0.10 -1.47 -9.74
N MET A 51 -0.74 -1.62 -8.72
CA MET A 51 -1.49 -2.85 -8.43
C MET A 51 -2.64 -3.10 -9.41
N LYS A 52 -3.18 -2.05 -10.04
CA LYS A 52 -4.29 -2.14 -11.02
C LYS A 52 -5.54 -2.80 -10.41
N ASP A 53 -6.04 -2.10 -9.40
CA ASP A 53 -7.23 -2.38 -8.60
C ASP A 53 -7.10 -3.58 -7.65
N ILE A 54 -7.62 -3.38 -6.44
CA ILE A 54 -7.78 -4.41 -5.41
C ILE A 54 -9.19 -4.97 -5.50
N TYR A 55 -9.32 -6.29 -5.57
CA TYR A 55 -10.60 -7.00 -5.68
C TYR A 55 -10.91 -7.84 -4.43
N PHE A 56 -9.88 -8.20 -3.67
CA PHE A 56 -10.01 -8.92 -2.41
C PHE A 56 -9.09 -8.31 -1.36
N LEU A 57 -9.56 -8.30 -0.12
CA LEU A 57 -8.83 -7.87 1.06
C LEU A 57 -9.24 -8.77 2.22
N ASP A 58 -8.27 -9.28 2.96
CA ASP A 58 -8.52 -10.01 4.21
C ASP A 58 -7.46 -9.66 5.26
N TRP A 59 -7.80 -9.83 6.53
CA TRP A 59 -6.94 -9.51 7.66
C TRP A 59 -6.45 -10.76 8.36
N SER A 60 -5.14 -10.87 8.56
CA SER A 60 -4.53 -12.01 9.25
C SER A 60 -4.56 -11.85 10.78
N LEU A 61 -4.94 -10.66 11.27
CA LEU A 61 -4.97 -10.30 12.68
C LEU A 61 -6.36 -9.77 13.06
N SER A 62 -6.66 -9.85 14.36
CA SER A 62 -7.82 -9.17 14.95
C SER A 62 -7.39 -7.88 15.66
N ALA A 63 -8.33 -6.95 15.83
CA ALA A 63 -8.13 -5.79 16.69
C ALA A 63 -7.72 -6.21 18.11
N GLY A 64 -6.81 -5.46 18.72
CA GLY A 64 -6.18 -5.74 20.02
C GLY A 64 -4.93 -6.63 19.94
N MET A 65 -4.62 -7.22 18.78
CA MET A 65 -3.40 -8.02 18.61
C MET A 65 -2.17 -7.14 18.41
N ARG A 66 -1.02 -7.61 18.94
CA ARG A 66 0.28 -7.03 18.64
C ARG A 66 0.76 -7.45 17.26
N VAL A 67 1.38 -6.52 16.55
CA VAL A 67 2.06 -6.77 15.28
C VAL A 67 3.46 -6.18 15.34
N ALA A 68 4.43 -6.93 14.84
CA ALA A 68 5.80 -6.44 14.68
C ALA A 68 5.92 -5.69 13.34
N GLN A 69 6.91 -4.80 13.23
CA GLN A 69 7.28 -4.25 11.93
C GLN A 69 7.61 -5.39 10.96
N LEU A 70 7.13 -5.29 9.72
CA LEU A 70 7.20 -6.35 8.70
C LEU A 70 6.42 -7.63 9.05
N GLY A 71 5.71 -7.67 10.17
CA GLY A 71 4.76 -8.75 10.48
C GLY A 71 3.55 -8.68 9.55
N GLN A 72 3.09 -9.84 9.08
CA GLN A 72 1.91 -9.93 8.23
C GLN A 72 0.67 -9.43 8.99
N ILE A 73 -0.05 -8.48 8.38
CA ILE A 73 -1.27 -7.89 8.94
C ILE A 73 -2.52 -8.26 8.15
N GLY A 74 -2.33 -8.61 6.87
CA GLY A 74 -3.42 -8.97 5.99
C GLY A 74 -2.90 -9.37 4.62
N HIS A 75 -3.81 -9.35 3.66
CA HIS A 75 -3.58 -9.90 2.35
C HIS A 75 -4.52 -9.23 1.34
N ILE A 76 -4.03 -9.02 0.11
CA ILE A 76 -4.82 -8.47 -0.99
C ILE A 76 -4.67 -9.30 -2.25
N GLU A 77 -5.72 -9.29 -3.06
CA GLU A 77 -5.66 -9.77 -4.43
C GLU A 77 -5.99 -8.66 -5.42
N THR A 78 -5.23 -8.65 -6.50
CA THR A 78 -5.38 -7.78 -7.66
C THR A 78 -5.60 -8.65 -8.90
N SER A 79 -5.85 -8.04 -10.05
CA SER A 79 -5.99 -8.76 -11.31
C SER A 79 -4.66 -9.35 -11.82
N LYS A 80 -3.54 -9.00 -11.17
CA LYS A 80 -2.18 -9.34 -11.59
C LYS A 80 -1.42 -10.18 -10.58
N ALA A 81 -1.69 -10.00 -9.31
CA ALA A 81 -0.92 -10.59 -8.23
C ALA A 81 -1.78 -10.74 -6.98
N GLU A 82 -1.41 -11.75 -6.23
CA GLU A 82 -1.79 -11.98 -4.86
C GLU A 82 -0.61 -11.51 -3.98
N SER A 83 -0.87 -10.78 -2.89
CA SER A 83 0.21 -10.20 -2.07
C SER A 83 -0.18 -10.02 -0.62
N ASP A 84 0.75 -10.38 0.26
CA ASP A 84 0.65 -10.12 1.69
C ASP A 84 0.88 -8.64 2.00
N LEU A 85 0.17 -8.18 3.04
CA LEU A 85 0.35 -6.87 3.64
C LEU A 85 1.16 -7.02 4.92
N TYR A 86 2.13 -6.12 5.08
CA TYR A 86 3.00 -6.09 6.25
C TYR A 86 2.85 -4.78 7.01
N SER A 87 2.92 -4.86 8.33
CA SER A 87 2.84 -3.69 9.20
C SER A 87 4.06 -2.77 8.99
N PRO A 88 3.85 -1.45 8.84
CA PRO A 88 4.94 -0.49 8.68
C PRO A 88 5.68 -0.18 9.99
N MET A 89 5.11 -0.57 11.13
CA MET A 89 5.65 -0.30 12.47
C MET A 89 5.28 -1.41 13.46
N ASP A 90 6.00 -1.47 14.58
CA ASP A 90 5.56 -2.24 15.75
C ASP A 90 4.37 -1.56 16.42
N GLY A 91 3.43 -2.34 16.94
CA GLY A 91 2.32 -1.78 17.71
C GLY A 91 1.23 -2.77 18.04
N VAL A 92 0.08 -2.22 18.39
CA VAL A 92 -1.19 -2.93 18.61
C VAL A 92 -2.16 -2.46 17.54
N VAL A 93 -2.77 -3.39 16.80
CA VAL A 93 -3.81 -3.07 15.83
C VAL A 93 -5.06 -2.62 16.59
N GLU A 94 -5.50 -1.39 16.39
CA GLU A 94 -6.66 -0.85 17.10
C GLU A 94 -7.96 -1.20 16.39
N ARG A 95 -7.97 -1.07 15.06
CA ARG A 95 -9.09 -1.51 14.22
C ARG A 95 -8.71 -1.65 12.76
N PHE A 96 -9.58 -2.34 12.05
CA PHE A 96 -9.60 -2.41 10.59
C PHE A 96 -10.77 -1.59 10.03
N ASN A 97 -10.70 -1.27 8.73
CA ASN A 97 -11.81 -0.66 8.02
C ASN A 97 -12.78 -1.74 7.53
N ASP A 98 -13.84 -1.99 8.30
CA ASP A 98 -14.88 -2.96 7.94
C ASP A 98 -15.56 -2.66 6.60
N ARG A 99 -15.61 -1.37 6.17
CA ARG A 99 -16.16 -1.00 4.87
C ARG A 99 -15.25 -1.46 3.73
N ALA A 100 -13.93 -1.32 3.88
CA ALA A 100 -12.97 -1.80 2.90
C ALA A 100 -12.89 -3.33 2.86
N LEU A 101 -13.09 -4.00 4.00
CA LEU A 101 -13.19 -5.46 4.06
C LEU A 101 -14.45 -5.97 3.32
N ALA A 102 -15.58 -5.31 3.53
CA ALA A 102 -16.84 -5.69 2.88
C ALA A 102 -16.89 -5.31 1.38
N ASP A 103 -16.25 -4.20 1.01
CA ASP A 103 -16.18 -3.70 -0.36
C ASP A 103 -14.78 -3.13 -0.67
N PRO A 104 -13.84 -3.97 -1.16
CA PRO A 104 -12.48 -3.52 -1.50
C PRO A 104 -12.43 -2.43 -2.57
N ALA A 105 -13.50 -2.23 -3.36
CA ALA A 105 -13.52 -1.20 -4.40
C ALA A 105 -13.39 0.22 -3.83
N ILE A 106 -13.78 0.44 -2.57
CA ILE A 106 -13.63 1.74 -1.90
C ILE A 106 -12.17 2.16 -1.75
N VAL A 107 -11.26 1.20 -1.62
CA VAL A 107 -9.81 1.44 -1.53
C VAL A 107 -9.29 2.00 -2.85
N ASN A 108 -9.79 1.51 -3.98
CA ASN A 108 -9.44 2.00 -5.31
C ASN A 108 -10.07 3.37 -5.59
N ALA A 109 -11.31 3.58 -5.16
CA ALA A 109 -12.08 4.78 -5.46
C ALA A 109 -11.66 5.99 -4.60
N ASP A 110 -11.38 5.79 -3.32
CA ASP A 110 -11.07 6.86 -2.36
C ASP A 110 -9.98 6.44 -1.36
N GLY A 111 -8.82 6.03 -1.88
CA GLY A 111 -7.71 5.49 -1.07
C GLY A 111 -7.15 6.43 0.00
N TYR A 112 -7.38 7.75 -0.10
CA TYR A 112 -6.96 8.74 0.91
C TYR A 112 -8.08 9.17 1.87
N GLY A 113 -9.34 8.84 1.56
CA GLY A 113 -10.50 9.13 2.39
C GLY A 113 -11.07 7.86 3.02
N ASP A 114 -12.22 7.43 2.53
CA ASP A 114 -12.94 6.26 3.06
C ASP A 114 -12.22 4.91 2.82
N GLY A 115 -11.26 4.87 1.91
CA GLY A 115 -10.46 3.71 1.54
C GLY A 115 -9.25 3.42 2.43
N TRP A 116 -9.19 3.99 3.63
CA TRP A 116 -8.17 3.62 4.63
C TRP A 116 -8.27 2.14 5.02
N LEU A 117 -7.21 1.58 5.58
CA LEU A 117 -7.07 0.12 5.78
C LEU A 117 -7.19 -0.28 7.25
N TYR A 118 -6.29 0.24 8.09
CA TYR A 118 -6.19 -0.12 9.50
C TYR A 118 -5.59 1.02 10.33
N GLU A 119 -5.74 0.91 11.64
CA GLU A 119 -5.08 1.77 12.62
C GLU A 119 -4.21 0.96 13.57
N ILE A 120 -3.02 1.49 13.87
CA ILE A 120 -2.06 0.89 14.79
C ILE A 120 -1.67 1.94 15.83
N ALA A 121 -1.74 1.56 17.10
CA ALA A 121 -1.16 2.31 18.20
C ALA A 121 0.18 1.72 18.61
N GLY A 122 1.18 2.57 18.70
CA GLY A 122 2.50 2.19 19.15
C GLY A 122 3.43 3.40 19.14
N ASP A 123 4.62 3.19 19.66
CA ASP A 123 5.71 4.13 19.44
C ASP A 123 6.13 3.98 17.98
N ALA A 124 5.41 4.66 17.08
CA ALA A 124 5.89 4.84 15.71
C ALA A 124 7.31 5.38 15.83
N GLU A 125 8.29 4.79 15.15
CA GLU A 125 9.48 5.56 14.81
C GLU A 125 9.05 6.54 13.72
N PRO A 126 8.69 7.79 14.04
CA PRO A 126 8.19 8.72 13.04
C PRO A 126 9.33 9.10 12.08
N ALA A 127 10.57 8.80 12.46
CA ALA A 127 11.77 8.97 11.65
C ALA A 127 11.72 8.25 10.29
N ARG A 128 10.90 7.20 10.15
CA ARG A 128 10.78 6.44 8.88
C ARG A 128 9.63 6.92 8.00
N PHE A 129 8.70 7.69 8.57
CA PHE A 129 7.61 8.27 7.81
C PHE A 129 8.01 9.66 7.34
N VAL A 130 7.80 9.91 6.06
CA VAL A 130 8.30 11.11 5.39
C VAL A 130 7.15 11.94 4.85
N GLY A 131 7.35 13.25 4.70
CA GLY A 131 6.38 14.11 4.03
C GLY A 131 6.32 13.83 2.52
N ALA A 132 5.27 14.33 1.86
CA ALA A 132 5.01 14.11 0.43
C ALA A 132 6.21 14.44 -0.48
N ALA A 133 6.97 15.50 -0.18
CA ALA A 133 8.14 15.88 -0.97
C ALA A 133 9.25 14.81 -0.95
N ALA A 134 9.61 14.33 0.25
CA ALA A 134 10.61 13.28 0.40
C ALA A 134 10.11 11.93 -0.13
N TYR A 135 8.81 11.64 -0.03
CA TYR A 135 8.24 10.47 -0.69
C TYR A 135 8.32 10.57 -2.21
N LEU A 136 8.02 11.74 -2.80
CA LEU A 136 8.16 11.97 -4.23
C LEU A 136 9.61 11.76 -4.70
N GLU A 137 10.59 12.27 -3.97
CA GLU A 137 12.01 12.04 -4.25
C GLU A 137 12.36 10.55 -4.19
N HIS A 138 11.87 9.83 -3.18
CA HIS A 138 12.02 8.38 -3.08
C HIS A 138 11.44 7.66 -4.31
N LEU A 139 10.25 8.05 -4.78
CA LEU A 139 9.64 7.46 -5.97
C LEU A 139 10.49 7.70 -7.23
N HIS A 140 10.98 8.93 -7.43
CA HIS A 140 11.87 9.23 -8.56
C HIS A 140 13.18 8.43 -8.50
N ALA A 141 13.79 8.33 -7.33
CA ALA A 141 15.05 7.60 -7.15
C ALA A 141 14.92 6.10 -7.44
N ASN A 142 13.74 5.51 -7.22
CA ASN A 142 13.50 4.08 -7.40
C ASN A 142 12.76 3.70 -8.70
N TRP A 143 12.33 4.70 -9.48
CA TRP A 143 11.42 4.47 -10.60
C TRP A 143 11.97 3.52 -11.67
N GLU A 144 13.25 3.64 -12.03
CA GLU A 144 13.86 2.75 -13.03
C GLU A 144 13.79 1.27 -12.60
N ASN A 145 14.02 1.00 -11.31
CA ASN A 145 13.93 -0.36 -10.77
C ASN A 145 12.49 -0.86 -10.79
N THR A 146 11.53 -0.02 -10.37
CA THR A 146 10.10 -0.35 -10.43
C THR A 146 9.67 -0.66 -11.87
N GLN A 147 10.11 0.12 -12.86
CA GLN A 147 9.80 -0.13 -14.27
C GLN A 147 10.35 -1.47 -14.76
N ARG A 148 11.56 -1.85 -14.33
CA ARG A 148 12.15 -3.16 -14.65
C ARG A 148 11.34 -4.29 -14.03
N MET A 149 10.86 -4.15 -12.79
CA MET A 149 10.02 -5.16 -12.15
C MET A 149 8.69 -5.34 -12.88
N ILE A 150 8.01 -4.25 -13.24
CA ILE A 150 6.74 -4.29 -13.99
C ILE A 150 6.93 -5.01 -15.34
N LYS A 151 7.99 -4.66 -16.09
CA LYS A 151 8.29 -5.30 -17.38
C LYS A 151 8.76 -6.74 -17.23
N GLY A 152 9.57 -7.03 -16.22
CA GLY A 152 10.13 -8.36 -15.96
C GLY A 152 9.08 -9.38 -15.51
N GLY A 153 8.06 -8.94 -14.76
CA GLY A 153 6.89 -9.76 -14.42
C GLY A 153 6.05 -10.12 -15.66
N MET A 154 5.91 -9.20 -16.62
CA MET A 154 5.24 -9.48 -17.89
C MET A 154 5.96 -10.53 -18.74
N ASN A 155 7.30 -10.55 -18.72
CA ASN A 155 8.08 -11.51 -19.52
C ASN A 155 8.04 -12.95 -18.99
N ARG A 156 7.74 -13.19 -17.71
CA ARG A 156 7.65 -14.56 -17.16
C ARG A 156 6.32 -15.27 -17.47
N ILE A 157 5.28 -14.53 -17.87
CA ILE A 157 3.95 -15.09 -18.16
C ILE A 157 3.86 -15.64 -19.60
N VAL A 158 4.80 -15.29 -20.48
CA VAL A 158 4.78 -15.66 -21.91
C VAL A 158 5.69 -16.83 -22.28
N ASP A 159 6.43 -17.40 -21.33
CA ASP A 159 7.29 -18.58 -21.56
C ASP A 159 6.76 -19.80 -20.77
N GLU A 160 5.60 -20.33 -21.17
CA GLU A 160 5.32 -21.75 -21.02
C GLU A 160 5.17 -22.38 -22.40
N PRO A 161 6.09 -23.26 -22.85
CA PRO A 161 5.82 -24.07 -24.02
C PRO A 161 4.71 -25.05 -23.66
N SER A 162 3.59 -24.98 -24.39
CA SER A 162 2.54 -26.00 -24.41
C SER A 162 3.14 -27.29 -24.99
N GLY A 163 3.83 -28.05 -24.16
CA GLY A 163 4.30 -29.39 -24.47
C GLY A 163 3.35 -30.38 -23.82
N ASP A 164 2.39 -30.87 -24.59
CA ASP A 164 1.80 -32.20 -24.45
C ASP A 164 1.10 -32.50 -25.79
N GLU A 165 1.89 -32.97 -26.76
CA GLU A 165 1.39 -33.63 -27.96
C GLU A 165 1.41 -35.15 -27.68
N GLU A 166 0.22 -35.75 -27.76
CA GLU A 166 -0.03 -37.19 -27.69
C GLU A 166 0.93 -38.02 -28.55
N ALA A 167 1.56 -39.04 -27.94
CA ALA A 167 1.69 -40.41 -28.47
C ALA A 167 2.43 -41.34 -27.47
#